data_AF-A0A9D1TDZ9-F1
#
_entry.id   AF-A0A9D1TDZ9-F1
#
_cell.length_a   1.000
_cell.length_b   1.000
_cell.length_c   1.000
_cell.angle_alpha   90.00
_cell.angle_beta   90.00
_cell.angle_gamma   90.00
#
_symmetry.space_group_name_H-M   'P 1'
#
loop_
_entity.id
_entity.type
_entity.pdbx_description
1 polymer ?
#
loop_
_entity_poly.entity_id
_entity_poly.type
_entity_poly.pdbx_seq_one_letter_code
_entity_poly.pdbx_strand_id
1 'polypeptide(L)'
;MIKNNYLDIAENDLQYLEAVLKTGNTFYNQLAVQCQQVAEKFLKGYLDRILLEEDGSDLLRKHNMKKIAAKLNEIKPELKLDTIGLAYLTDFYFDARYPGDDFYTVSKEEFEKCLAIMYDTVNQLKSMDL
;
A
#
# COMPACT_ATOMS: atom_id res chain seq x y z
N MET A 1 7.31 -8.38 -20.17
CA MET A 1 6.87 -9.32 -19.11
C MET A 1 7.28 -8.73 -17.78
N ILE A 2 6.40 -8.77 -16.77
CA ILE A 2 6.64 -8.23 -15.43
C ILE A 2 7.67 -9.13 -14.72
N LYS A 3 8.62 -8.54 -13.99
CA LYS A 3 9.59 -9.31 -13.21
C LYS A 3 8.95 -9.80 -11.90
N ASN A 4 9.42 -10.94 -11.41
CA ASN A 4 8.92 -11.51 -10.15
C ASN A 4 9.56 -10.85 -8.93
N ASN A 5 9.24 -9.58 -8.68
CA ASN A 5 9.58 -8.88 -7.44
C ASN A 5 8.49 -7.88 -7.07
N TYR A 6 8.51 -7.42 -5.82
CA TYR A 6 7.47 -6.55 -5.27
C TYR A 6 7.29 -5.25 -6.06
N LEU A 7 8.37 -4.58 -6.48
CA LEU A 7 8.28 -3.26 -7.10
C LEU A 7 7.77 -3.32 -8.54
N ASP A 8 8.20 -4.29 -9.33
CA ASP A 8 7.67 -4.49 -10.68
C ASP A 8 6.16 -4.84 -10.63
N ILE A 9 5.72 -5.60 -9.63
CA ILE A 9 4.29 -5.90 -9.42
C ILE A 9 3.54 -4.66 -8.91
N ALA A 10 4.11 -3.91 -7.95
CA ALA A 10 3.50 -2.70 -7.39
C ALA A 10 3.27 -1.62 -8.46
N GLU A 11 4.24 -1.45 -9.35
CA GLU A 11 4.14 -0.52 -10.47
C GLU A 11 3.04 -0.93 -11.45
N ASN A 12 2.91 -2.23 -11.73
CA ASN A 12 1.82 -2.69 -12.58
C ASN A 12 0.44 -2.53 -11.92
N ASP A 13 0.32 -2.80 -10.62
CA ASP A 13 -0.91 -2.58 -9.87
C ASP A 13 -1.30 -1.10 -9.83
N LEU A 14 -0.33 -0.19 -9.67
CA LEU A 14 -0.55 1.26 -9.71
C LEU A 14 -1.06 1.68 -11.10
N GLN A 15 -0.40 1.24 -12.17
CA GLN A 15 -0.83 1.55 -13.54
C GLN A 15 -2.22 1.02 -13.84
N TYR A 16 -2.55 -0.19 -13.35
CA TYR A 16 -3.89 -0.75 -13.46
C TYR A 16 -4.92 0.10 -12.72
N LEU A 17 -4.66 0.44 -11.45
CA LEU A 17 -5.56 1.27 -10.65
C LEU A 17 -5.80 2.63 -11.33
N GLU A 18 -4.75 3.31 -11.77
CA GLU A 18 -4.85 4.58 -12.49
C GLU A 18 -5.66 4.48 -13.79
N ALA A 19 -5.51 3.38 -14.54
CA ALA A 19 -6.32 3.14 -15.74
C ALA A 19 -7.80 2.97 -15.41
N VAL A 20 -8.13 2.25 -14.33
CA VAL A 20 -9.51 2.08 -13.87
C VAL A 20 -10.10 3.41 -13.39
N LEU A 21 -9.35 4.22 -12.65
CA LEU A 21 -9.80 5.54 -12.17
C LEU A 21 -10.17 6.48 -13.31
N LYS A 22 -9.43 6.43 -14.43
CA LYS A 22 -9.73 7.23 -15.64
C LYS A 22 -11.09 6.90 -16.27
N THR A 23 -11.69 5.75 -15.95
CA THR A 23 -13.02 5.39 -16.45
C THR A 23 -14.16 6.00 -15.65
N GLY A 24 -13.87 6.64 -14.50
CA GLY A 24 -14.88 7.16 -13.57
C GLY A 24 -15.58 6.07 -12.76
N ASN A 25 -14.93 4.90 -12.61
CA ASN A 25 -15.45 3.78 -11.84
C ASN A 25 -15.70 4.15 -10.37
N THR A 26 -16.81 3.69 -9.80
CA THR A 26 -17.23 3.98 -8.41
C THR A 26 -17.31 2.73 -7.53
N PHE A 27 -16.63 1.64 -7.90
CA PHE A 27 -16.56 0.42 -7.10
C PHE A 27 -15.58 0.61 -5.93
N TYR A 28 -15.95 1.50 -5.00
CA TYR A 28 -15.06 2.02 -3.96
C TYR A 28 -14.45 0.94 -3.06
N ASN A 29 -15.19 -0.12 -2.73
CA ASN A 29 -14.62 -1.28 -2.03
C ASN A 29 -13.41 -1.87 -2.77
N GLN A 30 -13.58 -2.16 -4.07
CA GLN A 30 -12.52 -2.71 -4.90
C GLN A 30 -11.37 -1.71 -5.07
N LEU A 31 -11.68 -0.43 -5.28
CA LEU A 31 -10.65 0.60 -5.47
C LEU A 31 -9.84 0.85 -4.20
N ALA A 32 -10.48 0.86 -3.01
CA ALA A 32 -9.79 1.00 -1.73
C ALA A 32 -8.87 -0.19 -1.44
N VAL A 33 -9.32 -1.42 -1.75
CA VAL A 33 -8.47 -2.62 -1.68
C VAL A 33 -7.26 -2.50 -2.60
N GLN A 34 -7.43 -1.96 -3.81
CA GLN A 34 -6.30 -1.73 -4.71
C GLN A 34 -5.32 -0.68 -4.16
N CYS A 35 -5.81 0.40 -3.55
CA CYS A 35 -4.94 1.39 -2.87
C CYS A 35 -4.07 0.72 -1.79
N GLN A 36 -4.67 -0.13 -0.96
CA GLN A 36 -3.96 -0.90 0.06
C GLN A 36 -2.90 -1.81 -0.57
N GLN A 37 -3.27 -2.57 -1.61
CA GLN A 37 -2.41 -3.51 -2.30
C GLN A 37 -1.21 -2.86 -3.00
N VAL A 38 -1.40 -1.67 -3.56
CA VAL A 38 -0.32 -0.87 -4.17
C VAL A 38 0.66 -0.40 -3.09
N ALA A 39 0.14 0.25 -2.04
CA ALA A 39 0.97 0.77 -0.95
C ALA A 39 1.76 -0.35 -0.24
N GLU A 40 1.13 -1.50 0.03
CA GLU A 40 1.80 -2.64 0.67
C GLU A 40 2.97 -3.17 -0.15
N LYS A 41 2.80 -3.35 -1.47
CA LYS A 41 3.86 -3.90 -2.32
C LYS A 41 5.01 -2.92 -2.49
N PHE A 42 4.73 -1.62 -2.59
CA PHE A 42 5.79 -0.61 -2.56
C PHE A 42 6.57 -0.67 -1.23
N LEU A 43 5.88 -0.65 -0.09
CA LEU A 43 6.51 -0.76 1.23
C LEU A 43 7.38 -2.01 1.37
N LYS A 44 6.87 -3.17 0.95
CA LYS A 44 7.62 -4.44 0.98
C LYS A 44 8.81 -4.42 0.04
N GLY A 45 8.66 -3.89 -1.18
CA GLY A 45 9.75 -3.82 -2.14
C GLY A 45 10.90 -2.91 -1.69
N TYR A 46 10.59 -1.77 -1.07
CA TYR A 46 11.61 -0.90 -0.49
C TYR A 46 12.26 -1.50 0.75
N LEU A 47 11.48 -2.14 1.63
CA LEU A 47 12.03 -2.85 2.79
C LEU A 47 12.98 -3.98 2.36
N ASP A 48 12.58 -4.78 1.37
CA ASP A 48 13.37 -5.89 0.82
C ASP A 48 14.71 -5.41 0.22
N ARG A 49 14.70 -4.25 -0.46
CA ARG A 49 15.93 -3.63 -0.99
C ARG A 49 16.87 -3.08 0.10
N ILE A 50 16.33 -2.65 1.23
CA ILE A 50 17.11 -2.03 2.31
C ILE A 50 17.67 -3.11 3.26
N LEU A 51 16.88 -4.14 3.55
CA LEU A 51 17.23 -5.20 4.51
C LEU A 51 17.95 -6.38 3.86
N LEU A 52 18.72 -6.16 2.78
CA LEU A 52 19.43 -7.22 2.03
C LEU A 52 20.34 -8.11 2.91
N GLU A 53 20.67 -7.69 4.13
CA GLU A 53 21.55 -8.40 5.08
C GLU A 53 20.94 -8.69 6.47
N GLU A 54 19.71 -8.23 6.76
CA GLU A 54 19.01 -8.50 8.03
C GLU A 54 17.82 -9.45 7.79
N ASP A 55 17.47 -10.29 8.78
CA ASP A 55 16.30 -11.17 8.70
C ASP A 55 14.98 -10.36 8.79
N GLY A 56 14.63 -9.68 7.70
CA GLY A 56 13.37 -8.95 7.51
C GLY A 56 12.19 -9.84 7.14
N SER A 57 12.38 -11.17 7.11
CA SER A 57 11.41 -12.12 6.56
C SER A 57 10.06 -12.12 7.29
N ASP A 58 10.05 -11.87 8.60
CA ASP A 58 8.82 -11.82 9.40
C ASP A 58 7.96 -10.58 9.07
N LEU A 59 8.59 -9.43 8.80
CA LEU A 59 7.88 -8.21 8.38
C LEU A 59 7.34 -8.33 6.95
N LEU A 60 8.09 -8.97 6.05
CA LEU A 60 7.65 -9.20 4.67
C LEU A 60 6.48 -10.19 4.57
N ARG A 61 6.38 -11.16 5.49
CA ARG A 61 5.28 -12.12 5.53
C ARG A 61 4.00 -11.56 6.14
N LYS A 62 4.10 -10.58 7.04
CA LYS A 62 2.93 -9.97 7.70
C LYS A 62 2.33 -8.84 6.87
N HIS A 63 1.00 -8.73 6.86
CA HIS A 63 0.26 -7.61 6.23
C HIS A 63 0.12 -6.42 7.19
N ASN A 64 1.22 -5.98 7.79
CA ASN A 64 1.19 -4.87 8.76
C ASN A 64 1.96 -3.66 8.22
N MET A 65 1.29 -2.89 7.37
CA MET A 65 1.88 -1.72 6.70
C MET A 65 2.38 -0.67 7.70
N LYS A 66 1.67 -0.49 8.83
CA LYS A 66 2.11 0.38 9.93
C LYS A 66 3.49 0.00 10.45
N LYS A 67 3.74 -1.28 10.70
CA LYS A 67 5.04 -1.77 11.20
C LYS A 67 6.15 -1.61 10.15
N ILE A 68 5.85 -1.91 8.88
CA ILE A 68 6.81 -1.74 7.79
C ILE A 68 7.21 -0.27 7.67
N ALA A 69 6.23 0.64 7.64
CA ALA A 69 6.48 2.08 7.55
C ALA A 69 7.22 2.63 8.76
N ALA A 70 6.89 2.18 9.98
CA ALA A 70 7.64 2.54 11.17
C ALA A 70 9.12 2.13 11.06
N LYS A 71 9.39 0.91 10.56
CA LYS A 71 10.77 0.44 10.36
C LYS A 71 11.49 1.21 9.25
N LEU A 72 10.82 1.52 8.15
CA LEU A 72 11.40 2.34 7.09
C LEU A 72 11.71 3.76 7.57
N ASN A 73 10.83 4.38 8.36
CA ASN A 73 11.09 5.68 9.00
C ASN A 73 12.22 5.60 10.05
N GLU A 74 12.41 4.47 10.72
CA GLU A 74 13.54 4.27 11.64
C GLU A 74 14.88 4.26 10.88
N ILE A 75 14.92 3.56 9.73
CA ILE A 75 16.13 3.45 8.90
C ILE A 75 16.37 4.74 8.10
N LYS A 76 15.30 5.40 7.66
CA LYS A 76 15.29 6.59 6.80
C LYS A 76 14.27 7.62 7.32
N PRO A 77 14.58 8.37 8.39
CA PRO A 77 13.67 9.33 9.01
C PRO A 77 13.15 10.44 8.09
N GLU A 78 13.85 10.71 6.99
CA GLU A 78 13.46 11.66 5.96
C GLU A 78 12.20 11.26 5.19
N LEU A 79 11.88 9.95 5.14
CA LEU A 79 10.70 9.44 4.45
C LEU A 79 9.40 9.96 5.05
N LYS A 80 9.31 9.96 6.39
CA LYS A 80 8.13 10.43 7.15
C LYS A 80 6.81 9.77 6.72
N LEU A 81 6.85 8.46 6.42
CA LEU A 81 5.66 7.66 6.06
C LEU A 81 4.57 7.77 7.11
N ASP A 82 3.34 8.04 6.67
CA ASP A 82 2.18 8.16 7.55
C ASP A 82 1.74 6.79 8.11
N THR A 83 2.28 6.44 9.27
CA THR A 83 1.96 5.17 9.95
C THR A 83 0.49 5.05 10.37
N ILE A 84 -0.23 6.17 10.54
CA ILE A 84 -1.65 6.19 10.92
C ILE A 84 -2.50 5.93 9.68
N GLY A 85 -2.24 6.64 8.57
CA GLY A 85 -2.90 6.40 7.30
C GLY A 85 -2.67 4.98 6.77
N LEU A 86 -1.46 4.44 6.92
CA LEU A 86 -1.16 3.07 6.51
C LEU A 86 -1.84 2.01 7.38
N ALA A 87 -2.11 2.30 8.66
CA ALA A 87 -2.98 1.46 9.49
C ALA A 87 -4.41 1.50 8.96
N TYR A 88 -4.94 2.69 8.67
CA TYR A 88 -6.27 2.88 8.08
C TYR A 88 -6.44 2.10 6.76
N LEU A 89 -5.45 2.10 5.86
CA LEU A 89 -5.48 1.29 4.64
C LEU A 89 -5.55 -0.22 4.93
N THR A 90 -4.89 -0.68 5.99
CA THR A 90 -4.83 -2.11 6.33
C THR A 90 -6.21 -2.65 6.70
N ASP A 91 -7.05 -1.85 7.35
CA ASP A 91 -8.39 -2.27 7.80
C ASP A 91 -9.30 -2.63 6.61
N PHE A 92 -9.19 -1.91 5.48
CA PHE A 92 -9.94 -2.22 4.25
C PHE A 92 -9.52 -3.53 3.58
N TYR A 93 -8.40 -4.13 3.96
CA TYR A 93 -7.96 -5.39 3.38
C TYR A 93 -8.99 -6.50 3.64
N PHE A 94 -9.60 -6.61 4.82
CA PHE A 94 -10.56 -7.70 5.07
C PHE A 94 -12.01 -7.24 4.91
N ASP A 95 -12.36 -6.11 5.52
CA ASP A 95 -13.75 -5.72 5.76
C ASP A 95 -14.49 -5.31 4.48
N ALA A 96 -13.76 -4.85 3.45
CA ALA A 96 -14.34 -4.44 2.17
C ALA A 96 -14.52 -5.58 1.17
N ARG A 97 -13.96 -6.78 1.41
CA ARG A 97 -13.88 -7.87 0.41
C ARG A 97 -14.80 -9.05 0.64
N TYR A 98 -15.12 -9.37 1.89
CA TYR A 98 -15.81 -10.61 2.23
C TYR A 98 -17.14 -10.34 2.92
N PRO A 99 -18.19 -11.14 2.62
CA PRO A 99 -19.42 -11.08 3.39
C PRO A 99 -19.16 -11.57 4.83
N GLY A 100 -19.75 -10.89 5.80
CA GLY A 100 -19.60 -11.19 7.22
C GLY A 100 -20.25 -10.09 8.07
N ASP A 101 -20.28 -10.29 9.39
CA ASP A 101 -20.84 -9.31 10.33
C ASP A 101 -20.10 -7.96 10.26
N ASP A 102 -18.83 -7.98 9.86
CA ASP A 102 -17.98 -6.81 9.70
C ASP A 102 -17.91 -6.30 8.24
N PHE A 103 -18.80 -6.74 7.34
CA PHE A 103 -18.80 -6.25 5.96
C PHE A 103 -19.00 -4.73 5.92
N TYR A 104 -18.05 -4.04 5.27
CA TYR A 104 -18.03 -2.60 5.20
C TYR A 104 -18.20 -2.11 3.76
N THR A 105 -19.10 -1.15 3.55
CA THR A 105 -19.24 -0.45 2.26
C THR A 105 -18.44 0.84 2.30
N VAL A 106 -17.43 0.94 1.43
CA VAL A 106 -16.56 2.10 1.37
C VAL A 106 -17.28 3.25 0.68
N SER A 107 -17.34 4.40 1.35
CA SER A 107 -17.87 5.63 0.78
C SER A 107 -16.87 6.31 -0.17
N LYS A 108 -17.35 7.28 -0.96
CA LYS A 108 -16.48 8.07 -1.83
C LYS A 108 -15.40 8.82 -1.04
N GLU A 109 -15.76 9.43 0.08
CA GLU A 109 -14.85 10.22 0.92
C GLU A 109 -13.72 9.33 1.49
N GLU A 110 -14.07 8.13 1.94
CA GLU A 110 -13.09 7.17 2.43
C GLU A 110 -12.20 6.65 1.33
N PHE A 111 -12.75 6.38 0.15
CA PHE A 111 -11.95 6.02 -1.00
C PHE A 111 -10.97 7.14 -1.39
N GLU A 112 -11.40 8.40 -1.39
CA GLU A 112 -10.53 9.56 -1.65
C GLU A 112 -9.40 9.66 -0.60
N LYS A 113 -9.70 9.35 0.66
CA LYS A 113 -8.69 9.26 1.72
C LYS A 113 -7.70 8.11 1.48
N CYS A 114 -8.19 6.92 1.11
CA CYS A 114 -7.34 5.78 0.75
C CYS A 114 -6.40 6.12 -0.42
N LEU A 115 -6.93 6.82 -1.42
CA LEU A 115 -6.18 7.26 -2.60
C LEU A 115 -5.08 8.26 -2.21
N ALA A 116 -5.40 9.24 -1.36
CA ALA A 116 -4.44 10.22 -0.88
C ALA A 116 -3.28 9.57 -0.09
N ILE A 117 -3.60 8.65 0.84
CA ILE A 117 -2.59 7.93 1.64
C ILE A 117 -1.68 7.08 0.73
N MET A 118 -2.27 6.37 -0.24
CA MET A 118 -1.52 5.54 -1.17
C MET A 118 -0.56 6.37 -2.03
N TYR A 119 -1.02 7.46 -2.65
CA TYR A 119 -0.15 8.30 -3.46
C TYR A 119 0.95 8.97 -2.63
N ASP A 120 0.64 9.48 -1.44
CA ASP A 120 1.65 10.06 -0.54
C ASP A 120 2.76 9.04 -0.21
N THR A 121 2.35 7.83 0.17
CA THR A 121 3.27 6.71 0.45
C THR A 121 4.14 6.38 -0.77
N VAL A 122 3.53 6.22 -1.95
CA VAL A 122 4.24 5.88 -3.18
C VAL A 122 5.23 6.98 -3.57
N ASN A 123 4.83 8.25 -3.46
CA ASN A 123 5.68 9.38 -3.80
C ASN A 123 6.89 9.49 -2.85
N GLN A 124 6.67 9.31 -1.54
CA GLN A 124 7.75 9.31 -0.56
C GLN A 124 8.75 8.18 -0.83
N LEU A 125 8.27 6.96 -1.10
CA LEU A 125 9.14 5.83 -1.41
C LEU A 125 9.89 6.02 -2.73
N LYS A 126 9.21 6.47 -3.80
CA LYS A 126 9.84 6.77 -5.10
C LYS A 126 10.84 7.92 -5.04
N SER A 127 10.77 8.79 -4.04
CA SER A 127 11.77 9.84 -3.82
C SER A 127 13.10 9.31 -3.29
N MET A 128 13.15 8.05 -2.84
CA MET A 128 14.41 7.40 -2.47
C MET A 128 15.17 6.97 -3.72
N ASP A 129 16.38 7.52 -3.90
CA ASP A 129 17.36 6.96 -4.83
C ASP A 129 17.91 5.65 -4.24
N LEU A 130 17.31 4.51 -4.61
CA LEU A 130 17.77 3.14 -4.30
C LEU A 130 18.13 2.34 -5.55
#